data_AF-A0A971DY18-F1
#
_entry.id   AF-A0A971DY18-F1
#
_cell.length_a   1.000
_cell.length_b   1.000
_cell.length_c   1.000
_cell.angle_alpha   90.00
_cell.angle_beta   90.00
_cell.angle_gamma   90.00
#
_symmetry.space_group_name_H-M   'P 1'
#
loop_
_entity.id
_entity.type
_entity.pdbx_description
1 polymer ?
#
loop_
_entity_poly.entity_id
_entity_poly.type
_entity_poly.pdbx_seq_one_letter_code
_entity_poly.pdbx_strand_id
1 'polypeptide(L)'
;MMSKMLKYTFIACLFVVSLSCEKEEDRVYLVENAVAPELTTIPNLSLQAANASDTLRFIASAVETGFQVSAKYILEATISGESFDKPVSVVSANKPDELKVGVKKFNDAMLRKFPANQPTNVDFRVRAVLVVDAGTGALGSSTNPLEYVSQVKTANVTLFPK
;
A
#
# COMPACT_ATOMS: atom_id res chain seq x y z
N MET A 1 -12.44 -72.06 -25.49
CA MET A 1 -13.28 -71.09 -26.24
C MET A 1 -13.26 -69.77 -25.48
N MET A 2 -12.22 -68.96 -25.69
CA MET A 2 -11.76 -67.94 -24.75
C MET A 2 -11.38 -66.69 -25.55
N SER A 3 -12.38 -65.93 -26.02
CA SER A 3 -12.09 -64.66 -26.74
C SER A 3 -13.24 -63.65 -26.77
N LYS A 4 -14.24 -63.74 -25.87
CA LYS A 4 -15.36 -62.78 -25.86
C LYS A 4 -15.61 -62.05 -24.54
N MET A 5 -14.87 -62.37 -23.47
CA MET A 5 -14.99 -61.66 -22.19
C MET A 5 -13.99 -60.51 -21.99
N LEU A 6 -13.26 -60.09 -23.04
CA LEU A 6 -12.28 -58.99 -22.94
C LEU A 6 -12.78 -57.64 -23.49
N LYS A 7 -14.00 -57.59 -24.07
CA LYS A 7 -14.52 -56.36 -24.69
C LYS A 7 -15.46 -55.53 -23.82
N TYR A 8 -15.90 -56.04 -22.68
CA TYR A 8 -16.85 -55.35 -21.81
C TYR A 8 -16.22 -54.67 -20.58
N THR A 9 -14.91 -54.82 -20.37
CA THR A 9 -14.18 -54.22 -19.25
C THR A 9 -13.52 -52.87 -19.58
N PHE A 10 -13.69 -52.35 -20.80
CA PHE A 10 -13.14 -51.05 -21.21
C PHE A 10 -14.18 -49.92 -21.24
N ILE A 11 -15.48 -50.25 -21.26
CA ILE A 11 -16.58 -49.27 -21.31
C ILE A 11 -17.04 -48.84 -19.91
N ALA A 12 -16.62 -49.53 -18.84
CA ALA A 12 -16.98 -49.19 -17.46
C ALA A 12 -16.03 -48.17 -16.80
N CYS A 13 -14.88 -47.83 -17.40
CA CYS A 13 -13.95 -46.81 -16.88
C CYS A 13 -14.28 -45.38 -17.34
N LEU A 14 -15.26 -45.18 -18.23
CA LEU A 14 -15.53 -43.89 -18.86
C LEU A 14 -16.70 -43.12 -18.24
N PHE A 15 -17.05 -43.42 -16.97
CA PHE A 15 -18.21 -42.82 -16.29
C PHE A 15 -17.88 -42.22 -14.91
N VAL A 16 -16.61 -41.93 -14.62
CA VAL A 16 -16.19 -41.29 -13.35
C VAL A 16 -15.45 -39.97 -13.56
N VAL A 17 -15.57 -39.35 -14.74
CA VAL A 17 -14.88 -38.09 -15.06
C VAL A 17 -15.88 -36.96 -15.28
N SER A 18 -16.65 -36.61 -14.26
CA SER A 18 -17.45 -35.37 -14.28
C SER A 18 -17.79 -34.79 -12.91
N LEU A 19 -17.03 -35.17 -11.87
CA LEU A 19 -16.93 -34.35 -10.65
C LEU A 19 -15.65 -33.50 -10.72
N SER A 20 -15.42 -32.83 -11.86
CA SER A 20 -14.70 -31.56 -11.81
C SER A 20 -15.63 -30.63 -11.07
N CYS A 21 -15.39 -30.51 -9.76
CA CYS A 21 -15.82 -29.37 -8.99
C CYS A 21 -15.30 -28.15 -9.77
N GLU A 22 -16.17 -27.48 -10.52
CA GLU A 22 -15.94 -26.09 -10.89
C GLU A 22 -15.75 -25.39 -9.55
N LYS A 23 -14.48 -25.21 -9.19
CA LYS A 23 -14.12 -24.28 -8.14
C LYS A 23 -14.58 -22.96 -8.72
N GLU A 24 -15.79 -22.55 -8.34
CA GLU A 24 -16.27 -21.18 -8.46
C GLU A 24 -15.18 -20.34 -7.80
N GLU A 25 -14.24 -19.89 -8.61
CA GLU A 25 -13.23 -18.93 -8.18
C GLU A 25 -14.05 -17.68 -7.90
N ASP A 26 -14.17 -17.33 -6.62
CA ASP A 26 -14.63 -16.01 -6.18
C ASP A 26 -13.72 -14.99 -6.87
N ARG A 27 -14.11 -14.54 -8.07
CA ARG A 27 -13.40 -13.48 -8.77
C ARG A 27 -13.60 -12.25 -7.90
N VAL A 28 -12.53 -11.79 -7.28
CA VAL A 28 -12.51 -10.51 -6.59
C VAL A 28 -12.75 -9.44 -7.65
N TYR A 29 -14.01 -9.05 -7.83
CA TYR A 29 -14.35 -7.88 -8.61
C TYR A 29 -13.78 -6.68 -7.85
N LEU A 30 -12.79 -6.04 -8.45
CA LEU A 30 -12.35 -4.72 -8.01
C LEU A 30 -13.55 -3.79 -8.06
N VAL A 31 -14.02 -3.38 -6.88
CA VAL A 31 -15.16 -2.49 -6.75
C VAL A 31 -14.81 -1.18 -7.47
N GLU A 32 -15.69 -0.75 -8.39
CA GLU A 32 -15.53 0.48 -9.19
C GLU A 32 -15.49 1.76 -8.33
N ASN A 33 -15.76 1.67 -7.03
CA ASN A 33 -15.92 2.79 -6.10
C ASN A 33 -14.97 2.71 -4.90
N ALA A 34 -13.74 2.23 -5.08
CA ALA A 34 -12.75 2.29 -4.02
C ALA A 34 -12.43 3.76 -3.66
N VAL A 35 -12.49 4.09 -2.36
CA VAL A 35 -12.15 5.42 -1.84
C VAL A 35 -10.69 5.42 -1.40
N ALA A 36 -9.89 6.27 -2.02
CA ALA A 36 -8.49 6.45 -1.68
C ALA A 36 -8.31 6.98 -0.23
N PRO A 37 -7.17 6.71 0.43
CA PRO A 37 -6.90 7.28 1.74
C PRO A 37 -6.82 8.81 1.63
N GLU A 38 -7.09 9.50 2.73
CA GLU A 38 -6.92 10.95 2.86
C GLU A 38 -5.95 11.25 3.99
N LEU A 39 -4.89 12.03 3.74
CA LEU A 39 -4.01 12.54 4.79
C LEU A 39 -4.74 13.63 5.57
N THR A 40 -5.33 13.35 6.73
CA THR A 40 -6.16 14.31 7.46
C THR A 40 -5.35 15.24 8.37
N THR A 41 -4.25 14.75 8.96
CA THR A 41 -3.43 15.52 9.90
C THR A 41 -1.96 15.51 9.50
N ILE A 42 -1.38 16.71 9.41
CA ILE A 42 0.07 16.95 9.35
C ILE A 42 0.46 17.68 10.65
N PRO A 43 1.42 17.18 11.43
CA PRO A 43 1.86 17.84 12.66
C PRO A 43 2.67 19.11 12.36
N ASN A 44 3.07 19.86 13.38
CA ASN A 44 3.99 20.98 13.18
C ASN A 44 5.35 20.47 12.68
N LEU A 45 5.81 21.00 11.55
CA LEU A 45 7.07 20.62 10.89
C LEU A 45 8.15 21.71 10.98
N SER A 46 8.00 22.67 11.89
CA SER A 46 9.09 23.56 12.29
C SER A 46 9.99 22.86 13.31
N LEU A 47 10.88 22.00 12.81
CA LEU A 47 11.69 21.11 13.65
C LEU A 47 12.88 21.83 14.27
N GLN A 48 13.22 21.42 15.49
CA GLN A 48 14.35 21.94 16.24
C GLN A 48 15.12 20.78 16.86
N ALA A 49 16.44 20.92 16.98
CA ALA A 49 17.29 19.91 17.62
C ALA A 49 16.89 19.65 19.09
N ALA A 50 16.35 20.66 19.78
CA ALA A 50 15.84 20.53 21.15
C ALA A 50 14.70 19.49 21.28
N ASN A 51 13.94 19.27 20.21
CA ASN A 51 12.79 18.38 20.17
C ASN A 51 13.12 17.06 19.43
N ALA A 52 14.40 16.74 19.24
CA ALA A 52 14.83 15.59 18.44
C ALA A 52 14.34 14.24 18.98
N SER A 53 14.08 14.15 20.29
CA SER A 53 13.52 12.97 20.98
C SER A 53 12.01 12.80 20.78
N ASP A 54 11.31 13.81 20.27
CA ASP A 54 9.87 13.80 20.15
C ASP A 54 9.40 12.91 18.99
N THR A 55 8.09 12.67 18.94
CA THR A 55 7.45 11.90 17.87
C THR A 55 6.45 12.76 17.10
N LEU A 56 6.60 12.77 15.78
CA LEU A 56 5.63 13.32 14.86
C LEU A 56 4.55 12.28 14.58
N ARG A 57 3.29 12.70 14.60
CA ARG A 57 2.14 11.86 14.25
C ARG A 57 1.40 12.45 13.06
N PHE A 58 1.40 11.71 11.97
CA PHE A 58 0.53 11.95 10.82
C PHE A 58 -0.70 11.05 10.95
N ILE A 59 -1.85 11.53 10.50
CA ILE A 59 -3.10 10.76 10.51
C ILE A 59 -3.65 10.75 9.10
N ALA A 60 -3.99 9.57 8.61
CA ALA A 60 -4.74 9.39 7.39
C ALA A 60 -6.03 8.59 7.64
N SER A 61 -6.98 8.67 6.71
CA SER A 61 -8.09 7.72 6.64
C SER A 61 -7.63 6.40 6.02
N ALA A 62 -8.39 5.34 6.30
CA ALA A 62 -8.18 4.07 5.64
C ALA A 62 -8.60 4.15 4.17
N VAL A 63 -7.99 3.30 3.35
CA VAL A 63 -8.54 2.99 2.03
C VAL A 63 -9.81 2.17 2.20
N GLU A 64 -10.87 2.51 1.47
CA GLU A 64 -12.13 1.77 1.50
C GLU A 64 -12.33 1.09 0.15
N THR A 65 -12.15 -0.23 0.10
CA THR A 65 -12.28 -1.00 -1.16
C THR A 65 -13.58 -1.79 -1.26
N GLY A 66 -14.40 -1.79 -0.21
CA GLY A 66 -15.62 -2.60 -0.14
C GLY A 66 -15.39 -4.08 0.20
N PHE A 67 -14.13 -4.50 0.44
CA PHE A 67 -13.79 -5.85 0.90
C PHE A 67 -12.65 -5.80 1.93
N GLN A 68 -12.54 -6.84 2.77
CA GLN A 68 -11.51 -6.89 3.81
C GLN A 68 -10.16 -7.29 3.21
N VAL A 69 -9.18 -6.40 3.31
CA VAL A 69 -7.81 -6.63 2.83
C VAL A 69 -6.81 -5.87 3.69
N SER A 70 -5.61 -6.43 3.86
CA SER A 70 -4.52 -5.73 4.55
C SER A 70 -3.94 -4.65 3.65
N ALA A 71 -3.78 -3.44 4.20
CA ALA A 71 -3.16 -2.32 3.51
C ALA A 71 -1.91 -1.84 4.27
N LYS A 72 -0.85 -1.53 3.53
CA LYS A 72 0.33 -0.83 4.04
C LYS A 72 0.28 0.62 3.59
N TYR A 73 0.33 1.54 4.55
CA TYR A 73 0.30 2.97 4.30
C TYR A 73 1.71 3.53 4.35
N ILE A 74 2.07 4.32 3.33
CA ILE A 74 3.39 4.92 3.19
C ILE A 74 3.20 6.43 3.06
N LEU A 75 3.80 7.19 3.99
CA LEU A 75 3.86 8.64 3.88
C LEU A 75 5.03 9.02 2.96
N GLU A 76 4.70 9.76 1.91
CA GLU A 76 5.63 10.22 0.89
C GLU A 76 5.72 11.75 0.92
N ALA A 77 6.92 12.28 0.67
CA ALA A 77 7.17 13.71 0.59
C ALA A 77 7.98 14.05 -0.67
N THR A 78 7.65 15.16 -1.32
CA THR A 78 8.42 15.71 -2.45
C THR A 78 8.46 17.24 -2.39
N ILE A 79 9.31 17.86 -3.19
CA ILE A 79 9.36 19.33 -3.33
C ILE A 79 8.01 19.79 -3.89
N SER A 80 7.46 20.86 -3.33
CA SER A 80 6.13 21.31 -3.74
C SER A 80 6.07 21.63 -5.24
N GLY A 81 5.07 21.07 -5.93
CA GLY A 81 4.91 21.19 -7.38
C GLY A 81 5.71 20.19 -8.22
N GLU A 82 6.59 19.37 -7.61
CA GLU A 82 7.27 18.28 -8.32
C GLU A 82 6.45 16.98 -8.35
N SER A 83 6.77 16.08 -9.29
CA SER A 83 6.19 14.74 -9.33
C SER A 83 6.70 13.86 -8.17
N PHE A 84 5.89 12.89 -7.78
CA PHE A 84 6.27 11.85 -6.81
C PHE A 84 6.99 10.66 -7.49
N ASP A 85 7.87 10.91 -8.47
CA ASP A 85 8.61 9.84 -9.16
C ASP A 85 9.76 9.30 -8.28
N LYS A 86 10.32 10.17 -7.43
CA LYS A 86 11.38 9.82 -6.47
C LYS A 86 11.08 10.44 -5.11
N PRO A 87 9.98 10.10 -4.44
CA PRO A 87 9.62 10.76 -3.20
C PRO A 87 10.55 10.31 -2.06
N VAL A 88 10.65 11.13 -1.01
CA VAL A 88 11.16 10.67 0.28
C VAL A 88 10.10 9.80 0.93
N SER A 89 10.38 8.51 1.13
CA SER A 89 9.56 7.66 1.99
C SER A 89 9.88 7.98 3.45
N VAL A 90 8.94 8.64 4.12
CA VAL A 90 9.15 9.16 5.48
C VAL A 90 8.92 8.07 6.52
N VAL A 91 7.77 7.40 6.43
CA VAL A 91 7.35 6.33 7.34
C VAL A 91 6.36 5.42 6.64
N SER A 92 6.32 4.15 7.06
CA SER A 92 5.25 3.22 6.67
C SER A 92 4.63 2.56 7.88
N ALA A 93 3.33 2.32 7.85
CA ALA A 93 2.57 1.65 8.90
C ALA A 93 1.47 0.76 8.31
N ASN A 94 0.97 -0.21 9.08
CA ASN A 94 -0.16 -1.05 8.67
C ASN A 94 -1.52 -0.41 9.01
N LYS A 95 -1.51 0.67 9.79
CA LYS A 95 -2.71 1.48 10.08
C LYS A 95 -2.47 2.94 9.71
N PRO A 96 -3.47 3.62 9.14
CA PRO A 96 -3.31 4.98 8.63
C PRO A 96 -3.22 6.04 9.74
N ASP A 97 -3.67 5.72 10.96
CA ASP A 97 -3.61 6.59 12.15
C ASP A 97 -2.36 6.37 13.03
N GLU A 98 -1.48 5.47 12.60
CA GLU A 98 -0.22 5.08 13.24
C GLU A 98 1.02 5.49 12.42
N LEU A 99 0.91 6.45 11.50
CA LEU A 99 2.06 7.03 10.78
C LEU A 99 2.90 7.91 11.74
N LYS A 100 3.70 7.25 12.57
CA LYS A 100 4.52 7.85 13.62
C LYS A 100 6.00 7.76 13.32
N VAL A 101 6.71 8.87 13.44
CA VAL A 101 8.15 8.94 13.18
C VAL A 101 8.82 9.88 14.18
N GLY A 102 9.95 9.48 14.75
CA GLY A 102 10.73 10.34 15.62
C GLY A 102 11.23 11.58 14.87
N VAL A 103 11.24 12.74 15.52
CA VAL A 103 11.65 14.03 14.92
C VAL A 103 13.04 13.91 14.30
N LYS A 104 14.01 13.33 15.01
CA LYS A 104 15.36 13.12 14.45
C LYS A 104 15.36 12.26 13.19
N LYS A 105 14.61 11.15 13.19
CA LYS A 105 14.55 10.23 12.04
C LYS A 105 13.88 10.90 10.84
N PHE A 106 12.82 11.68 11.07
CA PHE A 106 12.18 12.49 10.02
C PHE A 106 13.18 13.51 9.46
N ASN A 107 13.84 14.26 10.34
CA ASN A 107 14.81 15.28 9.96
C ASN A 107 15.94 14.70 9.09
N ASP A 108 16.58 13.63 9.56
CA ASP A 108 17.65 12.92 8.83
C ASP A 108 17.16 12.38 7.47
N ALA A 109 15.90 11.94 7.39
CA ALA A 109 15.32 11.44 6.15
C ALA A 109 15.09 12.54 5.11
N MET A 110 14.60 13.70 5.56
CA MET A 110 14.29 14.85 4.71
C MET A 110 15.56 15.59 4.27
N LEU A 111 16.57 15.69 5.12
CA LEU A 111 17.87 16.32 4.78
C LEU A 111 18.60 15.68 3.60
N ARG A 112 18.19 14.48 3.16
CA ARG A 112 18.72 13.86 1.94
C ARG A 112 18.29 14.58 0.65
N LYS A 113 17.24 15.39 0.71
CA LYS A 113 16.65 16.10 -0.45
C LYS A 113 16.36 17.57 -0.21
N PHE A 114 16.14 17.97 1.04
CA PHE A 114 15.71 19.31 1.40
C PHE A 114 16.79 20.03 2.21
N PRO A 115 16.92 21.36 2.06
CA PRO A 115 17.89 22.14 2.81
C PRO A 115 17.52 22.28 4.29
N ALA A 116 18.53 22.44 5.15
CA ALA A 116 18.36 22.77 6.56
C ALA A 116 18.17 24.29 6.75
N ASN A 117 17.67 24.69 7.93
CA ASN A 117 17.61 26.07 8.42
C ASN A 117 16.80 27.05 7.57
N GLN A 118 15.91 26.55 6.71
CA GLN A 118 15.01 27.40 5.95
C GLN A 118 13.62 26.74 5.79
N PRO A 119 12.55 27.53 5.89
CA PRO A 119 11.20 27.13 5.48
C PRO A 119 11.20 26.62 4.04
N THR A 120 10.72 25.40 3.83
CA THR A 120 10.57 24.79 2.51
C THR A 120 9.15 24.26 2.35
N ASN A 121 8.48 24.58 1.24
CA ASN A 121 7.18 23.99 0.93
C ASN A 121 7.38 22.55 0.43
N VAL A 122 6.73 21.61 1.09
CA VAL A 122 6.84 20.17 0.82
C VAL A 122 5.43 19.63 0.58
N ASP A 123 5.29 18.89 -0.51
CA ASP A 123 4.06 18.17 -0.83
C ASP A 123 4.10 16.79 -0.21
N PHE A 124 3.06 16.47 0.56
CA PHE A 124 2.87 15.17 1.20
C PHE A 124 1.70 14.43 0.57
N ARG A 125 1.82 13.11 0.48
CA ARG A 125 0.70 12.21 0.21
C ARG A 125 0.86 10.89 0.94
N VAL A 126 -0.23 10.16 1.10
CA VAL A 126 -0.22 8.79 1.60
C VAL A 126 -0.54 7.85 0.45
N ARG A 127 0.31 6.84 0.27
CA ARG A 127 0.07 5.74 -0.65
C ARG A 127 -0.29 4.49 0.14
N ALA A 128 -1.49 3.97 -0.09
CA ALA A 128 -1.94 2.69 0.44
C ALA A 128 -1.61 1.61 -0.59
N VAL A 129 -0.88 0.58 -0.15
CA VAL A 129 -0.51 -0.59 -0.96
C VAL A 129 -1.25 -1.80 -0.39
N LEU A 130 -2.09 -2.42 -1.22
CA LEU A 130 -2.97 -3.51 -0.84
C LEU A 130 -2.53 -4.77 -1.57
N VAL A 131 -2.48 -5.87 -0.81
CA VAL A 131 -2.18 -7.19 -1.35
C VAL A 131 -3.35 -8.12 -1.02
N VAL A 132 -3.96 -8.68 -2.06
CA VAL A 132 -4.93 -9.77 -2.01
C VAL A 132 -4.25 -11.07 -2.42
N ASP A 133 -4.73 -12.18 -1.87
CA ASP A 133 -4.28 -13.51 -2.29
C ASP A 133 -4.97 -13.90 -3.61
N ALA A 134 -4.44 -13.37 -4.72
CA ALA A 134 -4.96 -13.58 -6.07
C ALA A 134 -4.08 -14.51 -6.93
N GLY A 135 -3.10 -15.19 -6.32
CA GLY A 135 -2.07 -15.94 -7.04
C GLY A 135 -0.95 -15.06 -7.63
N THR A 136 0.20 -15.67 -7.94
CA THR A 136 1.41 -14.95 -8.40
C THR A 136 1.17 -14.21 -9.72
N GLY A 137 1.51 -12.91 -9.77
CA GLY A 137 1.41 -12.09 -10.98
C GLY A 137 0.04 -11.47 -11.27
N ALA A 138 -1.02 -11.95 -10.61
CA ALA A 138 -2.36 -11.39 -10.75
C ALA A 138 -2.44 -9.97 -10.16
N LEU A 139 -3.37 -9.16 -10.65
CA LEU A 139 -3.64 -7.84 -10.08
C LEU A 139 -4.04 -7.97 -8.61
N GLY A 140 -3.44 -7.15 -7.75
CA GLY A 140 -3.57 -7.21 -6.31
C GLY A 140 -2.66 -8.25 -5.64
N SER A 141 -1.92 -9.09 -6.37
CA SER A 141 -0.92 -9.97 -5.78
C SER A 141 0.27 -9.21 -5.20
N SER A 142 1.13 -9.89 -4.43
CA SER A 142 2.36 -9.28 -3.89
C SER A 142 3.31 -8.77 -4.97
N THR A 143 3.26 -9.33 -6.18
CA THR A 143 4.06 -8.93 -7.34
C THR A 143 3.40 -7.85 -8.21
N ASN A 144 2.12 -7.58 -8.00
CA ASN A 144 1.36 -6.56 -8.72
C ASN A 144 0.27 -5.97 -7.78
N PRO A 145 0.66 -5.27 -6.70
CA PRO A 145 -0.27 -4.84 -5.67
C PRO A 145 -1.21 -3.75 -6.18
N LEU A 146 -2.34 -3.60 -5.51
CA LEU A 146 -3.24 -2.49 -5.74
C LEU A 146 -2.73 -1.27 -4.98
N GLU A 147 -2.69 -0.11 -5.64
CA GLU A 147 -2.24 1.13 -5.02
C GLU A 147 -3.31 2.21 -5.10
N TYR A 148 -3.53 2.89 -3.97
CA TYR A 148 -4.42 4.04 -3.86
C TYR A 148 -3.65 5.19 -3.22
N VAL A 149 -3.68 6.35 -3.88
CA VAL A 149 -2.94 7.54 -3.44
C VAL A 149 -3.88 8.62 -2.97
N SER A 150 -3.55 9.24 -1.84
CA SER A 150 -4.28 10.38 -1.34
C SER A 150 -4.09 11.60 -2.25
N GLN A 151 -5.00 12.56 -2.11
CA GLN A 151 -4.73 13.93 -2.56
C GLN A 151 -3.46 14.47 -1.88
N VAL A 152 -2.78 15.38 -2.58
CA VAL A 152 -1.58 16.04 -2.08
C VAL A 152 -1.97 17.09 -1.04
N LYS A 153 -1.23 17.14 0.07
CA LYS A 153 -1.29 18.25 1.03
C LYS A 153 0.08 18.88 1.17
N THR A 154 0.16 20.17 0.88
CA THR A 154 1.38 20.96 1.04
C THR A 154 1.50 21.46 2.48
N ALA A 155 2.70 21.35 3.04
CA ALA A 155 3.03 21.96 4.32
C ALA A 155 4.41 22.61 4.28
N ASN A 156 4.61 23.61 5.13
CA ASN A 156 5.91 24.23 5.29
C ASN A 156 6.75 23.45 6.31
N VAL A 157 7.99 23.13 5.95
CA VAL A 157 8.91 22.32 6.73
C VAL A 157 10.19 23.10 6.97
N THR A 158 10.62 23.16 8.23
CA THR A 158 11.92 23.70 8.62
C THR A 158 12.73 22.61 9.29
N LEU A 159 13.85 22.22 8.68
CA LEU A 159 14.75 21.17 9.17
C LEU A 159 15.91 21.78 9.96
N PHE A 160 16.45 21.04 10.92
CA PHE A 160 17.68 21.41 11.62
C PHE A 160 18.88 20.65 11.04
N PRO A 161 20.11 21.23 11.06
CA PRO A 161 21.31 20.57 10.52
C PRO A 161 21.66 19.31 11.31
N LYS A 162 22.45 18.42 10.70
CA LYS A 162 22.91 17.18 11.34
C LYS A 162 23.73 17.43 12.61
#